data_AF-A0A6G2DF66-F1
#
_entry.id   AF-A0A6G2DF66-F1
#
_cell.length_a   1.000
_cell.length_b   1.000
_cell.length_c   1.000
_cell.angle_alpha   90.00
_cell.angle_beta   90.00
_cell.angle_gamma   90.00
#
_symmetry.space_group_name_H-M   'P 1'
#
loop_
_entity.id
_entity.type
_entity.pdbx_description
1 polymer ?
#
loop_
_entity_poly.entity_id
_entity_poly.type
_entity_poly.pdbx_seq_one_letter_code
_entity_poly.pdbx_strand_id
1 'polypeptide(L)'
;IAAIPPIYFKLPEYSIAAYWNAMSEAASNTDFIIYNIPQLAGVALTGSLYATMRQNPRVIGVKNSSMPVQDIQMFVAAGGEDYIVFNGPDEQYLGGRLMGAEAG
;
A
#
# COMPACT_ATOMS: atom_id res chain seq x y z
N ILE A 1 -7.08 7.84 6.72
CA ILE A 1 -7.79 7.59 5.44
C ILE A 1 -7.02 6.55 4.62
N ALA A 2 -7.64 6.00 3.58
CA ALA A 2 -6.99 5.05 2.69
C ALA A 2 -7.39 5.32 1.24
N ALA A 3 -6.55 4.95 0.29
CA ALA A 3 -6.87 5.10 -1.13
C ALA A 3 -6.24 3.99 -2.00
N ILE A 4 -7.03 3.52 -2.95
CA ILE A 4 -6.52 2.75 -4.10
C ILE A 4 -5.71 3.67 -5.02
N PRO A 5 -4.85 3.16 -5.92
CA PRO A 5 -4.26 3.99 -6.97
C PRO A 5 -5.33 4.48 -7.96
N PRO A 6 -5.03 5.50 -8.78
CA PRO A 6 -5.89 5.90 -9.89
C PRO A 6 -6.25 4.71 -10.78
N ILE A 7 -7.52 4.63 -11.17
CA ILE A 7 -8.07 3.53 -11.95
C ILE A 7 -8.32 3.96 -13.40
N TYR A 8 -8.67 2.99 -14.25
CA TYR A 8 -8.96 3.13 -15.68
C TYR A 8 -7.72 3.44 -16.53
N PHE A 9 -7.06 4.58 -16.30
CA PHE A 9 -5.79 4.90 -16.94
C PHE A 9 -4.60 4.39 -16.13
N LYS A 10 -3.65 3.76 -16.82
CA LYS A 10 -2.40 3.29 -16.22
C LYS A 10 -1.42 4.45 -16.14
N LEU A 11 -1.49 5.18 -15.04
CA LEU A 11 -0.64 6.34 -14.81
C LEU A 11 0.77 5.92 -14.36
N PRO A 12 1.80 6.71 -14.68
CA PRO A 12 3.16 6.47 -14.20
C PRO A 12 3.28 6.74 -12.69
N GLU A 13 4.30 6.15 -12.05
CA GLU A 13 4.49 6.19 -10.59
C GLU A 13 4.46 7.61 -10.00
N TYR A 14 5.08 8.59 -10.68
CA TYR A 14 5.10 9.97 -10.19
C TYR A 14 3.69 10.58 -10.10
N SER A 15 2.78 10.22 -11.00
CA SER A 15 1.39 10.68 -10.97
C SER A 15 0.61 10.02 -9.84
N ILE A 16 0.86 8.74 -9.58
CA ILE A 16 0.24 8.01 -8.48
C ILE A 16 0.71 8.59 -7.14
N ALA A 17 2.01 8.88 -7.00
CA ALA A 17 2.56 9.51 -5.81
C ALA A 17 1.96 10.91 -5.57
N ALA A 18 1.85 11.73 -6.61
CA ALA A 18 1.21 13.04 -6.53
C ALA A 18 -0.27 12.93 -6.10
N TYR A 19 -1.00 11.98 -6.66
CA TYR A 19 -2.39 11.71 -6.31
C TYR A 19 -2.58 11.34 -4.83
N TRP A 20 -1.80 10.40 -4.30
CA TRP A 20 -1.89 10.02 -2.89
C TRP A 20 -1.42 11.13 -1.95
N ASN A 21 -0.35 11.85 -2.28
CA ASN A 21 0.14 12.95 -1.46
C ASN A 21 -0.85 14.11 -1.40
N ALA A 22 -1.54 14.44 -2.49
CA ALA A 22 -2.58 15.47 -2.47
C ALA A 22 -3.74 15.11 -1.53
N MET A 23 -4.17 13.85 -1.49
CA MET A 23 -5.19 13.38 -0.54
C MET A 23 -4.68 13.38 0.91
N SER A 24 -3.44 12.94 1.12
CA SER A 24 -2.80 12.96 2.44
C SER A 24 -2.62 14.39 2.97
N GLU A 25 -2.28 15.35 2.10
CA GLU A 25 -2.16 16.76 2.44
C GLU A 25 -3.50 17.39 2.81
N ALA A 26 -4.58 17.06 2.08
CA ALA A 26 -5.93 17.49 2.41
C ALA A 26 -6.44 16.95 3.76
N ALA A 27 -5.91 15.81 4.21
CA ALA A 27 -6.15 15.21 5.52
C ALA A 27 -4.90 15.25 6.40
N SER A 28 -4.30 16.43 6.56
CA SER A 28 -2.97 16.64 7.16
C SER A 28 -2.78 16.14 8.59
N ASN A 29 -3.85 15.85 9.33
CA ASN A 29 -3.84 15.33 10.70
C ASN A 29 -4.32 13.87 10.78
N THR A 30 -4.22 13.12 9.69
CA THR A 30 -4.75 11.76 9.62
C THR A 30 -3.78 10.83 8.92
N ASP A 31 -3.60 9.65 9.52
CA ASP A 31 -2.81 8.57 8.95
C ASP A 31 -3.34 8.15 7.58
N PHE A 32 -2.45 7.62 6.74
CA PHE A 32 -2.71 7.24 5.37
C PHE A 32 -2.28 5.79 5.12
N ILE A 33 -3.21 4.98 4.63
CA ILE A 33 -2.94 3.61 4.16
C ILE A 33 -3.01 3.58 2.64
N ILE A 34 -1.95 3.09 2.01
CA ILE A 34 -1.98 2.80 0.57
C ILE A 34 -2.71 1.48 0.36
N TYR A 35 -3.72 1.44 -0.51
CA TYR A 35 -4.43 0.21 -0.84
C TYR A 35 -3.92 -0.33 -2.19
N ASN A 36 -3.08 -1.36 -2.15
CA ASN A 36 -2.58 -2.06 -3.33
C ASN A 36 -3.56 -3.15 -3.80
N ILE A 37 -4.18 -2.97 -4.96
CA ILE A 37 -5.14 -3.93 -5.57
C ILE A 37 -4.96 -4.00 -7.10
N PRO A 38 -3.80 -4.49 -7.58
CA PRO A 38 -3.40 -4.36 -8.99
C PRO A 38 -4.34 -5.06 -9.97
N GLN A 39 -5.03 -6.12 -9.54
CA GLN A 39 -5.98 -6.88 -10.37
C GLN A 39 -7.19 -6.03 -10.79
N LEU A 40 -7.57 -5.03 -9.99
CA LEU A 40 -8.69 -4.12 -10.28
C LEU A 40 -8.23 -2.75 -10.76
N ALA A 41 -7.12 -2.24 -10.23
CA ALA A 41 -6.64 -0.90 -10.60
C ALA A 41 -5.77 -0.87 -11.86
N GLY A 42 -5.18 -2.00 -12.26
CA GLY A 42 -4.31 -2.09 -13.44
C GLY A 42 -2.90 -1.52 -13.26
N VAL A 43 -2.55 -1.08 -12.05
CA VAL A 43 -1.22 -0.63 -11.60
C VAL A 43 -0.93 -1.19 -10.21
N ALA A 44 0.34 -1.43 -9.91
CA ALA A 44 0.79 -1.99 -8.63
C ALA A 44 1.61 -0.97 -7.82
N LEU A 45 1.59 -1.10 -6.50
CA LEU A 45 2.57 -0.45 -5.63
C LEU A 45 3.93 -1.13 -5.79
N THR A 46 4.84 -0.52 -6.54
CA THR A 46 6.21 -1.01 -6.71
C THR A 46 7.08 -0.65 -5.50
N GLY A 47 8.25 -1.28 -5.38
CA GLY A 47 9.22 -0.95 -4.34
C GLY A 47 9.73 0.50 -4.41
N SER A 48 9.94 1.03 -5.63
CA SER A 48 10.34 2.43 -5.84
C SER A 48 9.24 3.39 -5.40
N LEU A 49 8.00 3.16 -5.84
CA LEU A 49 6.86 3.98 -5.44
C LEU A 49 6.60 3.91 -3.94
N TYR A 50 6.73 2.73 -3.32
CA TYR A 50 6.62 2.59 -1.87
C TYR A 50 7.71 3.37 -1.13
N ALA A 51 8.97 3.30 -1.58
CA ALA A 51 10.06 4.09 -1.02
C ALA A 51 9.81 5.60 -1.14
N THR A 52 9.29 6.07 -2.28
CA THR A 52 8.85 7.47 -2.45
C THR A 52 7.75 7.83 -1.47
N MET A 53 6.70 7.01 -1.36
CA MET A 53 5.56 7.32 -0.51
C MET A 53 5.90 7.31 0.98
N ARG A 54 6.87 6.51 1.42
CA ARG A 54 7.36 6.51 2.81
C ARG A 54 8.06 7.81 3.22
N GLN A 55 8.43 8.67 2.28
CA GLN A 55 8.91 10.03 2.62
C GLN A 55 7.79 10.91 3.19
N ASN A 56 6.52 10.55 2.99
CA ASN A 56 5.40 11.19 3.65
C ASN A 56 5.17 10.54 5.03
N PRO A 57 5.36 11.29 6.14
CA PRO A 57 5.29 10.73 7.49
C PRO A 57 3.89 10.28 7.91
N ARG A 58 2.85 10.64 7.15
CA ARG A 58 1.47 10.19 7.40
C ARG A 58 1.22 8.81 6.79
N VAL A 59 2.05 8.33 5.88
CA VAL A 59 1.89 6.98 5.32
C VAL A 59 2.35 5.98 6.37
N ILE A 60 1.41 5.24 6.95
CA ILE A 60 1.70 4.29 8.04
C ILE A 60 1.68 2.83 7.58
N GLY A 61 1.35 2.56 6.32
CA GLY A 61 1.20 1.18 5.90
C GLY A 61 0.54 0.93 4.55
N VAL A 62 0.33 -0.36 4.29
CA VAL A 62 -0.26 -0.87 3.04
C VAL A 62 -1.36 -1.86 3.36
N LYS A 63 -2.54 -1.72 2.73
CA LYS A 63 -3.50 -2.82 2.59
C LYS A 63 -3.21 -3.53 1.27
N ASN A 64 -2.70 -4.77 1.35
CA ASN A 64 -2.25 -5.50 0.18
C ASN A 64 -3.26 -6.58 -0.25
N SER A 65 -3.89 -6.39 -1.41
CA SER A 65 -4.82 -7.34 -2.04
C SER A 65 -4.27 -8.00 -3.31
N SER A 66 -2.96 -7.90 -3.57
CA SER A 66 -2.33 -8.77 -4.57
C SER A 66 -2.38 -10.24 -4.09
N MET A 67 -2.38 -11.19 -5.04
CA MET A 67 -2.44 -12.62 -4.72
C MET A 67 -1.16 -13.24 -4.13
N PRO A 68 0.06 -12.74 -4.42
CA PRO A 68 1.26 -13.31 -3.81
C PRO A 68 1.43 -12.79 -2.37
N VAL A 69 1.40 -13.69 -1.38
CA VAL A 69 1.78 -13.34 0.01
C VAL A 69 3.25 -12.90 0.12
N GLN A 70 4.07 -13.15 -0.91
CA GLN A 70 5.41 -12.57 -1.04
C GLN A 70 5.38 -11.04 -1.05
N ASP A 71 4.37 -10.42 -1.66
CA ASP A 71 4.26 -8.96 -1.71
C ASP A 71 4.09 -8.38 -0.30
N ILE A 72 3.33 -9.06 0.57
CA ILE A 72 3.21 -8.70 1.99
C ILE A 72 4.59 -8.70 2.65
N GLN A 73 5.34 -9.79 2.51
CA GLN A 73 6.68 -9.91 3.10
C GLN A 73 7.62 -8.82 2.58
N MET A 74 7.57 -8.49 1.29
CA MET A 74 8.37 -7.43 0.69
C MET A 74 8.01 -6.05 1.25
N PHE A 75 6.73 -5.74 1.43
CA PHE A 75 6.31 -4.49 2.05
C PHE A 75 6.69 -4.41 3.53
N VAL A 76 6.52 -5.49 4.30
CA VAL A 76 6.96 -5.57 5.70
C VAL A 76 8.46 -5.34 5.82
N ALA A 77 9.26 -6.05 5.02
CA ALA A 77 10.71 -5.92 5.03
C ALA A 77 11.20 -4.52 4.61
N ALA A 78 10.51 -3.88 3.67
CA ALA A 78 10.84 -2.53 3.24
C ALA A 78 10.38 -1.47 4.26
N GLY A 79 9.22 -1.64 4.88
CA GLY A 79 8.62 -0.71 5.84
C GLY A 79 9.36 -0.66 7.17
N GLY A 80 9.69 -1.80 7.76
CA GLY A 80 10.24 -1.87 9.12
C GLY A 80 9.17 -1.75 10.21
N GLU A 81 9.59 -1.49 11.45
CA GLU A 81 8.72 -1.53 12.63
C GLU A 81 7.67 -0.41 12.69
N ASP A 82 7.90 0.70 11.99
CA ASP A 82 6.99 1.86 11.98
C ASP A 82 5.81 1.71 10.98
N TYR A 83 5.70 0.56 10.30
CA TYR A 83 4.71 0.34 9.25
C TYR A 83 3.91 -0.94 9.45
N ILE A 84 2.61 -0.85 9.17
CA ILE A 84 1.71 -2.00 9.20
C ILE A 84 1.32 -2.44 7.78
N VAL A 85 1.31 -3.76 7.55
CA VAL A 85 0.72 -4.36 6.35
C VAL A 85 -0.54 -5.13 6.73
N PHE A 86 -1.64 -4.85 6.03
CA PHE A 86 -2.91 -5.56 6.14
C PHE A 86 -3.03 -6.58 5.01
N ASN A 87 -3.37 -7.82 5.35
CA ASN A 87 -3.73 -8.84 4.38
C ASN A 87 -5.10 -8.53 3.76
N GLY A 88 -5.18 -8.39 2.44
CA GLY A 88 -6.42 -8.14 1.73
C GLY A 88 -7.25 -9.37 1.35
N PRO A 89 -6.66 -10.45 0.77
CA PRO A 89 -7.43 -11.62 0.33
C PRO A 89 -7.77 -12.52 1.51
N ASP A 90 -9.06 -12.65 1.83
CA ASP A 90 -9.54 -13.42 2.97
C ASP A 90 -9.14 -14.91 2.88
N GLU A 91 -9.13 -15.47 1.68
CA GLU A 91 -8.75 -16.86 1.39
C GLU A 91 -7.28 -17.16 1.72
N GLN A 92 -6.46 -16.10 1.82
CA GLN A 92 -5.05 -16.20 2.19
C GLN A 92 -4.75 -15.57 3.55
N TYR A 93 -5.75 -15.25 4.38
CA TYR A 93 -5.56 -14.58 5.66
C TYR A 93 -4.43 -15.19 6.49
N LEU A 94 -4.46 -16.51 6.72
CA LEU A 94 -3.41 -17.20 7.48
C LEU A 94 -2.03 -17.11 6.80
N GLY A 95 -1.98 -17.21 5.46
CA GLY A 95 -0.74 -17.06 4.69
C GLY A 95 -0.16 -15.66 4.83
N GLY A 96 -0.98 -14.62 4.66
CA GLY A 96 -0.56 -13.23 4.83
C GLY A 96 -0.09 -12.93 6.25
N ARG A 97 -0.78 -13.43 7.28
CA ARG A 97 -0.36 -13.31 8.68
C ARG A 97 1.02 -13.93 8.91
N LEU A 98 1.28 -15.13 8.39
CA LEU A 98 2.58 -15.82 8.53
C LEU A 98 3.71 -15.09 7.80
N MET A 99 3.40 -14.39 6.70
CA MET A 99 4.38 -13.60 5.95
C MET A 99 4.64 -12.21 6.55
N GLY A 100 3.99 -11.87 7.66
CA GLY A 100 4.28 -10.65 8.43
C GLY A 100 3.17 -9.60 8.44
N ALA A 101 2.02 -9.83 7.79
CA ALA A 101 0.89 -8.91 7.98
C ALA A 101 0.44 -8.91 9.45
N GLU A 102 0.24 -7.73 10.02
CA GLU A 102 -0.19 -7.57 11.42
C GLU A 102 -1.70 -7.45 11.57
N ALA A 103 -2.43 -7.43 10.45
CA ALA A 103 -3.88 -7.36 10.37
C ALA A 103 -4.41 -7.94 9.05
N GLY A 104 -5.73 -8.03 8.90
CA GLY A 104 -6.42 -8.28 7.63
C GLY A 104 -7.72 -7.48 7.56
#